data_AF-A0ABD2VS82-F1
#
_entry.id   AF-A0ABD2VS82-F1
#
_cell.length_a   1.000
_cell.length_b   1.000
_cell.length_c   1.000
_cell.angle_alpha   90.00
_cell.angle_beta   90.00
_cell.angle_gamma   90.00
#
_symmetry.space_group_name_H-M   'P 1'
#
loop_
_entity.id
_entity.type
_entity.pdbx_description
1 polymer ?
#
loop_
_entity_poly.entity_id
_entity_poly.type
_entity_poly.pdbx_seq_one_letter_code
_entity_poly.pdbx_strand_id
1 'polypeptide(L)'
;MNIIQMSCNLHGHDHCWVNPSPQSIRFTRPLRMSFEKEDDEAITKEIGRLDFEISELKIYRFKVNNKTARVKYNVFQTLFDGKCVNSLVDNPATTRCPMCLKTSHQFGNVNEDFTPREESLLFGLSLLHAEIKAFEHLLHLSYRLHLGQWDVRADMKVIDTES
;
A
#
# COMPACT_ATOMS: atom_id res chain seq x y z
N MET A 1 -13.84 0.47 3.24
CA MET A 1 -14.27 0.05 1.89
C MET A 1 -14.73 1.25 1.09
N ASN A 2 -14.33 1.35 -0.18
CA ASN A 2 -14.77 2.41 -1.09
C ASN A 2 -15.21 1.77 -2.41
N ILE A 3 -16.39 2.11 -2.90
CA ILE A 3 -16.85 1.66 -4.21
C ILE A 3 -16.33 2.66 -5.24
N ILE A 4 -15.46 2.19 -6.13
CA ILE A 4 -14.79 3.06 -7.10
C ILE A 4 -15.59 3.16 -8.39
N GLN A 5 -16.14 2.04 -8.87
CA GLN A 5 -16.84 1.98 -10.14
C GLN A 5 -17.84 0.81 -10.20
N MET A 6 -18.83 0.94 -11.07
CA MET A 6 -19.77 -0.10 -11.46
C MET A 6 -19.88 -0.14 -12.99
N SER A 7 -19.69 -1.33 -13.57
CA SER A 7 -19.84 -1.59 -15.00
C SER A 7 -21.02 -2.52 -15.26
N CYS A 8 -21.70 -2.36 -16.40
CA CYS A 8 -22.79 -3.25 -16.80
C CYS A 8 -22.50 -3.95 -18.13
N ASN A 9 -22.84 -5.23 -18.20
CA ASN A 9 -22.60 -6.06 -19.38
C ASN A 9 -23.57 -5.79 -20.54
N LEU A 10 -24.62 -4.99 -20.34
CA LEU A 10 -25.69 -4.80 -21.34
C LEU A 10 -25.34 -3.82 -22.48
N HIS A 11 -24.38 -2.91 -22.29
CA HIS A 11 -24.06 -1.86 -23.26
C HIS A 11 -22.57 -1.85 -23.68
N GLY A 12 -21.88 -2.99 -23.60
CA GLY A 12 -20.47 -3.08 -23.99
C GLY A 12 -19.56 -2.33 -23.03
N HIS A 13 -19.29 -2.93 -21.85
CA HIS A 13 -18.33 -2.43 -20.85
C HIS A 13 -18.42 -0.95 -20.42
N ASP A 14 -19.50 -0.24 -20.75
CA ASP A 14 -19.70 1.13 -20.26
C ASP A 14 -19.87 1.15 -18.72
N HIS A 15 -19.22 2.12 -18.11
CA HIS A 15 -19.33 2.39 -16.68
C HIS A 15 -20.71 2.99 -16.39
N CYS A 16 -21.57 2.26 -15.68
CA CYS A 16 -22.87 2.77 -15.23
C CYS A 16 -22.74 3.79 -14.10
N TRP A 17 -21.67 3.70 -13.33
CA TRP A 17 -21.37 4.64 -12.27
C TRP A 17 -19.87 4.64 -11.97
N VAL A 18 -19.32 5.83 -11.76
CA VAL A 18 -17.95 6.04 -11.30
C VAL A 18 -18.01 6.99 -10.13
N ASN A 19 -17.26 6.71 -9.07
CA ASN A 19 -17.15 7.59 -7.93
C ASN A 19 -16.52 8.93 -8.36
N PRO A 20 -17.23 10.07 -8.26
CA PRO A 20 -16.70 11.35 -8.71
C PRO A 20 -15.57 11.88 -7.83
N SER A 21 -15.42 11.35 -6.61
CA SER A 21 -14.37 11.76 -5.68
C SER A 21 -13.90 10.56 -4.83
N PRO A 22 -13.09 9.63 -5.40
CA PRO A 22 -12.64 8.43 -4.70
C PRO A 22 -11.88 8.72 -3.40
N GLN A 23 -11.17 9.85 -3.32
CA GLN A 23 -10.41 10.25 -2.13
C GLN A 23 -11.26 10.92 -1.03
N SER A 24 -12.56 11.15 -1.28
CA SER A 24 -13.42 11.80 -0.29
C SER A 24 -13.88 10.83 0.79
N ILE A 25 -13.68 11.21 2.05
CA ILE A 25 -14.16 10.47 3.24
C ILE A 25 -15.65 10.12 3.18
N ARG A 26 -16.46 10.89 2.46
CA ARG A 26 -17.90 10.65 2.28
C ARG A 26 -18.24 9.32 1.60
N PHE A 27 -17.32 8.78 0.79
CA PHE A 27 -17.49 7.52 0.09
C PHE A 27 -16.79 6.35 0.80
N THR A 28 -16.00 6.63 1.83
CA THR A 28 -15.38 5.63 2.67
C THR A 28 -16.41 5.05 3.64
N ARG A 29 -16.64 3.74 3.53
CA ARG A 29 -17.48 2.96 4.43
C ARG A 29 -16.58 2.20 5.41
N PRO A 30 -16.61 2.52 6.72
CA PRO A 30 -15.94 1.72 7.73
C PRO A 30 -16.51 0.30 7.73
N LEU A 31 -15.63 -0.71 7.73
CA LEU A 31 -16.03 -2.11 7.86
C LEU A 31 -15.96 -2.58 9.32
N ARG A 32 -14.88 -2.20 10.01
CA ARG A 32 -14.60 -2.53 11.40
C ARG A 32 -13.82 -1.40 12.04
N MET A 33 -14.04 -1.21 13.35
CA MET A 33 -13.21 -0.39 14.23
C MET A 33 -12.99 -1.16 15.53
N SER A 34 -11.79 -1.09 16.08
CA SER A 34 -11.40 -1.81 17.29
C SER A 34 -10.45 -0.95 18.13
N PHE A 35 -10.48 -1.16 19.44
CA PHE A 35 -9.52 -0.57 20.38
C PHE A 35 -8.38 -1.55 20.61
N GLU A 36 -7.45 -1.60 19.66
CA GLU A 36 -6.26 -2.45 19.72
C GLU A 36 -5.05 -1.68 19.20
N LYS A 37 -3.86 -2.08 19.66
CA LYS A 37 -2.62 -1.52 19.12
C LYS A 37 -2.37 -2.16 17.75
N GLU A 38 -1.91 -1.35 16.81
CA GLU A 38 -1.42 -1.87 15.54
C GLU A 38 -0.07 -2.57 15.73
N ASP A 39 -0.06 -3.88 15.55
CA ASP A 39 1.12 -4.75 15.51
C ASP A 39 0.99 -5.80 14.38
N ASP A 40 2.07 -6.53 14.13
CA ASP A 40 2.16 -7.46 12.99
C ASP A 40 1.11 -8.60 13.09
N GLU A 41 0.81 -9.06 14.31
CA GLU A 41 -0.19 -10.10 14.56
C GLU A 41 -1.60 -9.57 14.27
N ALA A 42 -1.94 -8.38 14.76
CA ALA A 42 -3.23 -7.74 14.51
C ALA A 42 -3.44 -7.45 13.02
N ILE A 43 -2.41 -6.97 12.32
CA ILE A 43 -2.45 -6.73 10.86
C ILE A 43 -2.73 -8.03 10.12
N THR A 44 -1.93 -9.07 10.37
CA THR A 44 -2.05 -10.37 9.69
C THR A 44 -3.41 -11.02 9.93
N LYS A 45 -3.90 -10.95 11.18
CA LYS A 45 -5.22 -11.46 11.56
C LYS A 45 -6.35 -10.74 10.83
N GLU A 46 -6.29 -9.41 10.75
CA GLU A 46 -7.34 -8.62 10.10
C GLU A 46 -7.35 -8.81 8.58
N ILE A 47 -6.17 -8.97 7.96
CA ILE A 47 -6.07 -9.34 6.54
C ILE A 47 -6.62 -10.74 6.29
N GLY A 48 -6.25 -11.73 7.10
CA GLY A 48 -6.80 -13.08 6.98
C GLY A 48 -8.33 -13.11 7.12
N ARG A 49 -8.90 -12.27 8.01
CA ARG A 49 -10.36 -12.09 8.11
C ARG A 49 -10.94 -11.52 6.81
N LEU A 50 -10.35 -10.47 6.27
CA LEU A 50 -10.81 -9.82 5.04
C LEU A 50 -10.71 -10.75 3.84
N ASP A 51 -9.62 -11.50 3.70
CA ASP A 51 -9.42 -12.44 2.60
C ASP A 51 -10.46 -13.57 2.63
N PHE A 52 -10.74 -14.09 3.83
CA PHE A 52 -11.83 -15.04 4.03
C PHE A 52 -13.18 -14.46 3.64
N GLU A 53 -13.52 -13.26 4.12
CA GLU A 53 -14.78 -12.58 3.77
C GLU A 53 -14.91 -12.33 2.27
N ILE A 54 -13.81 -11.94 1.60
CA ILE A 54 -13.76 -11.75 0.15
C ILE A 54 -13.98 -13.07 -0.58
N SER A 55 -13.37 -14.17 -0.13
CA SER A 55 -13.56 -15.50 -0.74
C SER A 55 -15.01 -16.01 -0.63
N GLU A 56 -15.71 -15.62 0.43
CA GLU A 56 -17.10 -16.00 0.68
C GLU A 56 -18.12 -15.02 0.06
N LEU A 57 -17.68 -14.00 -0.69
CA LEU A 57 -18.58 -13.03 -1.31
C LEU A 57 -19.49 -13.69 -2.35
N LYS A 58 -20.80 -13.70 -2.04
CA LYS A 58 -21.84 -14.23 -2.92
C LYS A 58 -22.33 -13.17 -3.89
N ILE A 59 -22.68 -13.60 -5.10
CA ILE A 59 -23.36 -12.75 -6.08
C ILE A 59 -24.67 -12.24 -5.48
N TYR A 60 -24.81 -10.91 -5.40
CA TYR A 60 -26.04 -10.29 -4.93
C TYR A 60 -27.06 -10.22 -6.06
N ARG A 61 -28.28 -10.68 -5.80
CA ARG A 61 -29.38 -10.73 -6.78
C ARG A 61 -30.55 -9.89 -6.28
N PHE A 62 -31.03 -8.99 -7.11
CA PHE A 62 -32.18 -8.14 -6.80
C PHE A 62 -33.06 -7.93 -8.04
N LYS A 63 -34.34 -7.59 -7.83
CA LYS A 63 -35.29 -7.34 -8.92
C LYS A 63 -35.43 -5.84 -9.15
N VAL A 64 -35.35 -5.43 -10.41
CA VAL A 64 -35.63 -4.06 -10.88
C VAL A 64 -36.54 -4.17 -12.09
N ASN A 65 -37.72 -3.54 -12.05
CA ASN A 65 -38.68 -3.50 -13.16
C ASN A 65 -38.93 -4.89 -13.79
N ASN A 66 -39.24 -5.89 -12.95
CA ASN A 66 -39.44 -7.30 -13.33
C ASN A 66 -38.25 -8.02 -13.98
N LYS A 67 -37.05 -7.41 -14.00
CA LYS A 67 -35.80 -8.04 -14.41
C LYS A 67 -34.94 -8.36 -13.19
N THR A 68 -34.22 -9.48 -13.23
CA THR A 68 -33.28 -9.85 -12.18
C THR A 68 -31.88 -9.31 -12.51
N ALA A 69 -31.40 -8.38 -11.70
CA ALA A 69 -30.03 -7.88 -11.75
C ALA A 69 -29.12 -8.75 -10.87
N ARG A 70 -27.85 -8.91 -11.29
CA ARG A 70 -26.81 -9.66 -10.58
C ARG A 70 -25.59 -8.77 -10.42
N VAL A 71 -25.12 -8.62 -9.18
CA VAL A 71 -23.91 -7.85 -8.85
C VAL A 71 -22.80 -8.82 -8.49
N LYS A 72 -21.69 -8.74 -9.23
CA LYS A 72 -20.42 -9.39 -8.90
C LYS A 72 -19.49 -8.33 -8.32
N TYR A 73 -18.67 -8.72 -7.35
CA TYR A 73 -17.72 -7.86 -6.68
C TYR A 73 -16.31 -8.20 -7.12
N ASN A 74 -15.52 -7.18 -7.44
CA ASN A 74 -14.07 -7.26 -7.58
C ASN A 74 -13.47 -6.33 -6.52
N VAL A 75 -12.72 -6.89 -5.58
CA VAL A 75 -12.15 -6.16 -4.43
C VAL A 75 -10.65 -6.03 -4.64
N PHE A 76 -10.12 -4.83 -4.38
CA PHE A 76 -8.70 -4.53 -4.42
C PHE A 76 -8.28 -3.95 -3.07
N GLN A 77 -7.34 -4.59 -2.39
CA GLN A 77 -6.85 -4.15 -1.09
C GLN A 77 -5.63 -3.24 -1.31
N THR A 78 -5.87 -1.98 -1.70
CA THR A 78 -4.80 -1.04 -2.15
C THR A 78 -4.52 0.10 -1.18
N LEU A 79 -5.29 0.19 -0.09
CA LEU A 79 -5.21 1.28 0.88
C LEU A 79 -4.39 0.89 2.09
N PHE A 80 -3.13 0.51 1.87
CA PHE A 80 -2.17 0.21 2.92
C PHE A 80 -1.10 1.30 3.04
N ASP A 81 -0.62 1.51 4.25
CA ASP A 81 0.65 2.17 4.47
C ASP A 81 1.82 1.21 4.22
N GLY A 82 3.01 1.76 4.01
CA GLY A 82 4.20 0.94 3.73
C GLY A 82 4.64 0.04 4.89
N LYS A 83 4.29 0.37 6.14
CA LYS A 83 4.60 -0.44 7.32
C LYS A 83 3.70 -1.69 7.35
N CYS A 84 2.40 -1.53 7.14
CA CYS A 84 1.46 -2.65 6.97
C CYS A 84 1.92 -3.60 5.87
N VAL A 85 2.31 -3.07 4.70
CA VAL A 85 2.82 -3.93 3.61
C VAL A 85 4.09 -4.67 4.02
N ASN A 86 5.01 -4.02 4.73
CA ASN A 86 6.22 -4.67 5.24
C ASN A 86 5.90 -5.83 6.19
N SER A 87 4.96 -5.65 7.10
CA SER A 87 4.49 -6.72 7.99
C SER A 87 3.88 -7.89 7.20
N LEU A 88 3.14 -7.60 6.12
CA LEU A 88 2.46 -8.62 5.31
C LEU A 88 3.38 -9.43 4.39
N VAL A 89 4.53 -8.87 3.99
CA VAL A 89 5.50 -9.56 3.11
C VAL A 89 6.71 -10.10 3.89
N ASP A 90 6.60 -10.18 5.22
CA ASP A 90 7.69 -10.59 6.12
C ASP A 90 8.98 -9.78 5.89
N ASN A 91 8.84 -8.47 5.68
CA ASN A 91 9.97 -7.56 5.59
C ASN A 91 10.17 -6.82 6.92
N PRO A 92 11.04 -7.31 7.82
CA PRO A 92 11.23 -6.70 9.14
C PRO A 92 11.89 -5.31 9.09
N ALA A 93 12.48 -4.93 7.95
CA ALA A 93 13.17 -3.67 7.79
C ALA A 93 12.32 -2.66 7.02
N THR A 94 11.86 -1.61 7.70
CA THR A 94 11.15 -0.48 7.08
C THR A 94 11.98 0.32 6.09
N THR A 95 13.31 0.12 6.09
CA THR A 95 14.27 0.73 5.17
C THR A 95 14.48 -0.07 3.88
N ARG A 96 13.96 -1.31 3.82
CA ARG A 96 13.97 -2.12 2.60
C ARG A 96 12.70 -1.91 1.82
N CYS A 97 12.79 -2.01 0.50
CA CYS A 97 11.62 -1.93 -0.37
C CYS A 97 10.70 -3.14 -0.12
N PRO A 98 9.42 -2.95 0.24
CA PRO A 98 8.48 -4.07 0.40
C PRO A 98 8.26 -4.86 -0.90
N MET A 99 8.46 -4.23 -2.06
CA MET A 99 8.20 -4.86 -3.35
C MET A 99 9.34 -5.76 -3.84
N CYS A 100 10.60 -5.40 -3.59
CA CYS A 100 11.76 -6.15 -4.11
C CYS A 100 12.80 -6.51 -3.06
N LEU A 101 12.54 -6.18 -1.78
CA LEU A 101 13.40 -6.46 -0.61
C LEU A 101 14.80 -5.84 -0.65
N LYS A 102 15.11 -5.04 -1.67
CA LYS A 102 16.38 -4.35 -1.82
C LYS A 102 16.51 -3.21 -0.80
N THR A 103 17.74 -3.03 -0.34
CA THR A 103 18.18 -1.93 0.52
C THR A 103 18.53 -0.69 -0.31
N SER A 104 18.60 0.48 0.33
CA SER A 104 19.04 1.73 -0.31
C SER A 104 20.41 1.62 -1.00
N HIS A 105 21.34 0.83 -0.46
CA HIS A 105 22.66 0.61 -1.06
C HIS A 105 22.58 -0.17 -2.38
N GLN A 106 21.68 -1.14 -2.47
CA GLN A 106 21.49 -1.94 -3.68
C GLN A 106 20.78 -1.15 -4.78
N PHE A 107 19.95 -0.17 -4.44
CA PHE A 107 19.33 0.73 -5.43
C PHE A 107 20.34 1.60 -6.19
N GLY A 108 21.56 1.78 -5.67
CA GLY A 108 22.64 2.46 -6.39
C GLY A 108 23.19 1.65 -7.57
N ASN A 109 22.93 0.34 -7.62
CA ASN A 109 23.38 -0.53 -8.70
C ASN A 109 22.38 -0.51 -9.86
N VAL A 110 22.54 0.44 -10.78
CA VAL A 110 21.72 0.59 -12.00
C VAL A 110 21.76 -0.62 -12.96
N ASN A 111 22.69 -1.56 -12.77
CA ASN A 111 22.83 -2.76 -13.59
C ASN A 111 21.98 -3.94 -13.10
N GLU A 112 21.31 -3.82 -11.94
CA GLU A 112 20.46 -4.88 -11.43
C GLU A 112 19.00 -4.67 -11.84
N ASP A 113 18.39 -5.70 -12.42
CA ASP A 113 16.97 -5.68 -12.76
C ASP A 113 16.08 -5.59 -11.51
N PHE A 114 14.91 -4.99 -11.70
CA PHE A 114 13.84 -4.97 -10.71
C PHE A 114 13.03 -6.26 -10.81
N THR A 115 13.11 -7.07 -9.75
CA THR A 115 12.31 -8.29 -9.60
C THR A 115 11.36 -8.12 -8.42
N PRO A 116 10.05 -7.87 -8.66
CA PRO A 116 9.08 -7.73 -7.60
C PRO A 116 8.70 -9.09 -7.01
N ARG A 117 8.38 -9.12 -5.72
CA ARG A 117 7.64 -10.22 -5.08
C ARG A 117 6.18 -10.09 -5.49
N GLU A 118 5.61 -11.11 -6.13
CA GLU A 118 4.25 -11.06 -6.67
C GLU A 118 3.20 -10.68 -5.62
N GLU A 119 3.30 -11.22 -4.40
CA GLU A 119 2.40 -10.93 -3.28
C GLU A 119 2.35 -9.43 -2.93
N SER A 120 3.49 -8.74 -3.04
CA SER A 120 3.58 -7.31 -2.71
C SER A 120 2.80 -6.42 -3.68
N LEU A 121 2.59 -6.88 -4.92
CA LEU A 121 1.92 -6.11 -5.97
C LEU A 121 0.42 -6.01 -5.74
N LEU A 122 -0.15 -6.88 -4.90
CA LEU A 122 -1.57 -6.89 -4.55
C LEU A 122 -1.96 -5.68 -3.68
N PHE A 123 -1.01 -5.15 -2.92
CA PHE A 123 -1.26 -4.13 -1.90
C PHE A 123 -1.25 -2.69 -2.43
N GLY A 124 -0.98 -2.51 -3.72
CA GLY A 124 -0.94 -1.20 -4.37
C GLY A 124 0.22 -0.31 -3.91
N LEU A 125 0.24 0.94 -4.41
CA LEU A 125 1.25 1.93 -4.07
C LEU A 125 0.69 2.97 -3.11
N SER A 126 1.39 3.19 -2.00
CA SER A 126 1.04 4.22 -1.01
C SER A 126 1.55 5.59 -1.47
N LEU A 127 0.83 6.23 -2.39
CA LEU A 127 1.25 7.53 -2.99
C LEU A 127 1.50 8.61 -1.93
N LEU A 128 0.68 8.66 -0.88
CA LEU A 128 0.85 9.59 0.24
C LEU A 128 2.24 9.45 0.88
N HIS A 129 2.64 8.21 1.20
CA HIS A 129 3.95 7.97 1.79
C HIS A 129 5.08 8.20 0.79
N ALA A 130 4.86 7.92 -0.50
CA ALA A 130 5.83 8.20 -1.54
C ALA A 130 6.16 9.71 -1.62
N GLU A 131 5.15 10.58 -1.57
CA GLU A 131 5.34 12.04 -1.59
C GLU A 131 6.06 12.53 -0.33
N ILE A 132 5.62 12.09 0.86
CA ILE A 132 6.26 12.47 2.13
C ILE A 132 7.73 12.03 2.16
N LYS A 133 8.02 10.80 1.72
CA LYS A 133 9.39 10.26 1.70
C LYS A 133 10.26 10.91 0.63
N ALA A 134 9.70 11.26 -0.52
CA ALA A 134 10.42 12.03 -1.53
C ALA A 134 10.82 13.40 -0.97
N PHE A 135 9.91 14.10 -0.29
CA PHE A 135 10.21 15.39 0.32
C PHE A 135 11.26 15.28 1.44
N GLU A 136 11.12 14.29 2.33
CA GLU A 136 12.13 14.00 3.38
C GLU A 136 13.51 13.73 2.77
N HIS A 137 13.57 13.00 1.65
CA HIS A 137 14.81 12.72 0.93
C HIS A 137 15.44 13.99 0.34
N LEU A 138 14.64 14.87 -0.27
CA LEU A 138 15.13 16.16 -0.79
C LEU A 138 15.68 17.05 0.32
N LEU A 139 15.05 17.06 1.50
CA LEU A 139 15.56 17.76 2.66
C LEU A 139 16.92 17.17 3.09
N HIS A 140 17.02 15.84 3.25
CA HIS A 140 18.30 15.20 3.56
C HIS A 140 19.40 15.53 2.54
N LEU A 141 19.07 15.57 1.25
CA LEU A 141 20.00 15.97 0.21
C LEU A 141 20.46 17.43 0.39
N SER A 142 19.53 18.34 0.67
CA SER A 142 19.86 19.77 0.86
C SER A 142 20.83 20.00 2.02
N TYR A 143 20.65 19.30 3.14
CA TYR A 143 21.54 19.42 4.30
C TYR A 143 22.89 18.74 4.08
N ARG A 144 22.96 17.70 3.25
CA ARG A 144 24.18 16.90 3.04
C ARG A 144 24.94 17.25 1.77
N LEU A 145 24.43 18.17 0.95
CA LEU A 145 25.05 18.53 -0.33
C LEU A 145 26.50 18.98 -0.17
N HIS A 146 26.80 19.75 0.89
CA HIS A 146 28.14 20.23 1.19
C HIS A 146 29.06 19.14 1.78
N LEU A 147 28.50 18.09 2.39
CA LEU A 147 29.25 16.97 2.95
C LEU A 147 29.60 15.94 1.87
N GLY A 148 28.77 15.81 0.83
CA GLY A 148 28.98 14.83 -0.24
C GLY A 148 28.83 13.37 0.22
N GLN A 149 28.28 13.13 1.41
CA GLN A 149 28.15 11.80 2.00
C GLN A 149 26.73 11.55 2.52
N TRP A 150 26.28 10.30 2.43
CA TRP A 150 24.96 9.90 2.94
C TRP A 150 24.97 9.62 4.45
N ASP A 151 26.02 8.96 4.98
CA ASP A 151 26.14 8.63 6.40
C ASP A 151 27.11 9.58 7.12
N VAL A 152 26.54 10.61 7.74
CA VAL A 152 27.30 11.64 8.48
C VAL A 152 27.80 11.13 9.84
N ARG A 153 27.37 9.94 10.30
CA ARG A 153 27.76 9.38 11.60
C ARG A 153 29.04 8.57 11.53
N ALA A 154 29.49 8.19 10.34
CA ALA A 154 30.72 7.43 10.14
C ALA A 154 31.94 8.19 10.69
N ASP A 155 32.00 9.50 10.41
CA ASP A 155 33.13 10.35 10.81
C ASP A 155 33.15 10.68 12.31
N MET A 156 31.99 10.61 12.98
CA MET A 156 31.88 10.93 14.41
C MET A 156 32.43 9.83 15.32
N LYS A 157 32.46 8.57 14.85
CA LYS A 157 32.99 7.43 15.61
C LYS A 157 34.52 7.43 15.73
N VAL A 158 35.23 8.16 14.87
CA VAL A 158 36.69 8.22 14.88
C VAL A 158 37.19 9.08 16.04
N ILE A 159 36.40 10.08 16.46
CA ILE A 159 36.77 11.06 17.49
C ILE A 159 36.71 10.45 18.91
N ASP A 160 35.76 9.54 19.15
CA ASP A 160 35.57 8.91 20.48
C ASP A 160 36.59 7.79 20.78
N THR A 161 37.39 7.36 19.81
CA THR A 161 38.43 6.32 19.99
C THR A 161 39.83 6.86 20.31
N GLU A 162 40.00 8.18 20.31
CA GLU A 162 41.29 8.85 20.60
C GLU A 162 41.33 9.54 21.98
N SER A 163 40.33 9.31 22.85
CA SER A 163 40.26 9.84 24.22
C SER A 163 40.40 8.78 25.31
#